data_AF-A0AAN4L6K0-F1
#
_entry.id   AF-A0AAN4L6K0-F1
#
_cell.length_a   1.000
_cell.length_b   1.000
_cell.length_c   1.000
_cell.angle_alpha   90.00
_cell.angle_beta   90.00
_cell.angle_gamma   90.00
#
_symmetry.space_group_name_H-M   'P 1'
#
loop_
_entity.id
_entity.type
_entity.pdbx_description
1 polymer ?
#
loop_
_entity_poly.entity_id
_entity_poly.type
_entity_poly.pdbx_seq_one_letter_code
_entity_poly.pdbx_strand_id
1 'polypeptide(L)'
;MKGFKELICIFISFSLLFLLLPPYTLAAGNPLTESYRDIEYTIFIDGKLASFNDQAYLADNGTVYIPIKMFKQIGSLIAVGNGFEVKTKLNKEQVSKKDTILYKGITYISFEKFLKVSGYSGRNEDNLMVAFIWGDEDGATRTKKLMNGVLSVPKAYRSVFGSKVYSYALDQPGWIVSMTQLYQLTEVTIQSANGKTVTEYIYKDIGFSNFCYYFDYEYFIHIAFKGGEYWANKNNLPSSNPLYHLEKIKILSVDIKKNNVIVKAKRASGKSITFKLPVTDDPNEFINGLFYDSDPKKDYPGWSSNIWKLISQQKIKLGMTFNQVLLSWGSPNSTSNSTSSLGSIDIWVYGNTYVSFYNGQIYSWSDY
;
A
#
# COMPACT_ATOMS: atom_id res chain seq x y z
N MET A 1 -24.14 55.58 -46.14
CA MET A 1 -22.68 55.61 -45.88
C MET A 1 -22.28 56.37 -44.61
N LYS A 2 -23.18 56.54 -43.61
CA LYS A 2 -22.88 57.23 -42.32
C LYS A 2 -22.52 56.23 -41.20
N GLY A 3 -23.22 55.10 -41.10
CA GLY A 3 -22.99 54.11 -40.03
C GLY A 3 -21.70 53.26 -40.14
N PHE A 4 -21.06 53.17 -41.32
CA PHE A 4 -19.84 52.36 -41.49
C PHE A 4 -18.59 53.03 -40.88
N LYS A 5 -18.55 54.38 -40.87
CA LYS A 5 -17.44 55.12 -40.24
C LYS A 5 -17.53 55.09 -38.72
N GLU A 6 -18.73 55.14 -38.16
CA GLU A 6 -18.96 55.05 -36.71
C GLU A 6 -18.60 53.65 -36.17
N LEU A 7 -18.89 52.59 -36.92
CA LEU A 7 -18.52 51.22 -36.54
C LEU A 7 -16.99 51.02 -36.52
N ILE A 8 -16.26 51.59 -37.49
CA ILE A 8 -14.79 51.51 -37.56
C ILE A 8 -14.14 52.31 -36.43
N CYS A 9 -14.66 53.50 -36.12
CA CYS A 9 -14.14 54.30 -34.99
C CYS A 9 -14.34 53.59 -33.65
N ILE A 10 -15.49 52.92 -33.43
CA ILE A 10 -15.73 52.12 -32.22
C ILE A 10 -14.74 50.95 -32.16
N PHE A 11 -14.54 50.22 -33.26
CA PHE A 11 -13.60 49.09 -33.29
C PHE A 11 -12.14 49.49 -33.01
N ILE A 12 -11.68 50.62 -33.57
CA ILE A 12 -10.33 51.14 -33.33
C ILE A 12 -10.18 51.64 -31.89
N SER A 13 -11.20 52.29 -31.32
CA SER A 13 -11.18 52.73 -29.92
C SER A 13 -11.19 51.56 -28.91
N PHE A 14 -11.87 50.46 -29.23
CA PHE A 14 -11.90 49.25 -28.39
C PHE A 14 -10.59 48.46 -28.45
N SER A 15 -9.92 48.43 -29.61
CA SER A 15 -8.65 47.72 -29.78
C SER A 15 -7.45 48.49 -29.19
N LEU A 16 -7.49 49.82 -29.18
CA LEU A 16 -6.52 50.65 -28.44
C LEU A 16 -6.66 50.53 -26.91
N LEU A 17 -7.86 50.23 -26.39
CA LEU A 17 -8.09 50.02 -24.96
C LEU A 17 -7.39 48.75 -24.43
N PHE A 18 -7.23 47.72 -25.27
CA PHE A 18 -6.53 46.48 -24.90
C PHE A 18 -5.01 46.60 -24.94
N LEU A 19 -4.45 47.58 -25.66
CA LEU A 19 -3.01 47.86 -25.69
C LEU A 19 -2.52 48.68 -24.49
N LEU A 20 -3.45 49.29 -23.73
CA LEU A 20 -3.17 50.09 -22.53
C LEU A 20 -3.43 49.33 -21.22
N LEU A 21 -3.96 48.11 -21.28
CA LEU A 21 -4.03 47.24 -20.12
C LEU A 21 -2.62 46.69 -19.85
N PRO A 22 -2.05 46.86 -18.64
CA PRO A 22 -0.82 46.17 -18.29
C PRO A 22 -1.04 44.66 -18.53
N PRO A 23 -0.04 43.92 -19.03
CA PRO A 23 -0.18 42.49 -19.22
C PRO A 23 -0.69 41.90 -17.90
N TYR A 24 -1.81 41.19 -17.96
CA TYR A 24 -2.31 40.44 -16.82
C TYR A 24 -1.24 39.42 -16.45
N THR A 25 -0.34 39.79 -15.54
CA THR A 25 0.48 38.84 -14.82
C THR A 25 -0.48 38.12 -13.89
N LEU A 26 -0.94 36.94 -14.29
CA LEU A 26 -1.42 35.97 -13.31
C LEU A 26 -0.34 35.88 -12.24
N ALA A 27 -0.69 36.18 -10.98
CA ALA A 27 0.21 35.87 -9.87
C ALA A 27 0.57 34.39 -10.02
N ALA A 28 1.86 34.07 -10.10
CA ALA A 28 2.30 32.69 -10.21
C ALA A 28 1.61 31.89 -9.09
N GLY A 29 0.80 30.90 -9.48
CA GLY A 29 0.04 30.12 -8.51
C GLY A 29 0.97 29.29 -7.64
N ASN A 30 0.42 28.76 -6.55
CA ASN A 30 1.21 27.96 -5.63
C ASN A 30 1.54 26.60 -6.29
N PRO A 31 2.82 26.26 -6.54
CA PRO A 31 3.19 25.06 -7.30
C PRO A 31 2.69 23.75 -6.69
N LEU A 32 2.51 23.70 -5.36
CA LEU A 32 1.96 22.52 -4.70
C LEU A 32 0.44 22.40 -4.86
N THR A 33 -0.28 23.51 -5.00
CA THR A 33 -1.74 23.46 -5.25
C THR A 33 -2.07 23.16 -6.71
N GLU A 34 -1.16 23.47 -7.62
CA GLU A 34 -1.30 23.20 -9.05
C GLU A 34 -0.80 21.80 -9.43
N SER A 35 -0.09 21.12 -8.51
CA SER A 35 0.45 19.79 -8.72
C SER A 35 -0.67 18.76 -8.96
N TYR A 36 -0.55 17.98 -10.03
CA TYR A 36 -1.52 16.92 -10.32
C TYR A 36 -1.42 15.76 -9.31
N ARG A 37 -0.26 15.59 -8.65
CA ARG A 37 -0.06 14.62 -7.57
C ARG A 37 0.77 15.19 -6.41
N ASP A 38 0.37 14.80 -5.20
CA ASP A 38 1.16 14.97 -3.99
C ASP A 38 2.15 13.81 -3.90
N ILE A 39 3.40 14.07 -4.29
CA ILE A 39 4.46 13.08 -4.18
C ILE A 39 5.22 13.34 -2.87
N GLU A 40 5.01 12.46 -1.89
CA GLU A 40 5.65 12.56 -0.58
C GLU A 40 7.16 12.31 -0.66
N TYR A 41 7.92 13.15 0.02
CA TYR A 41 9.36 13.05 0.15
C TYR A 41 9.78 12.82 1.60
N THR A 42 10.72 11.90 1.79
CA THR A 42 11.33 11.64 3.09
C THR A 42 12.64 12.42 3.23
N ILE A 43 12.81 13.11 4.35
CA ILE A 43 13.99 13.93 4.62
C ILE A 43 14.89 13.25 5.65
N PHE A 44 16.16 13.11 5.34
CA PHE A 44 17.20 12.69 6.28
C PHE A 44 18.14 13.85 6.58
N ILE A 45 18.39 14.10 7.86
CA ILE A 45 19.33 15.11 8.34
C ILE A 45 20.43 14.41 9.14
N ASP A 46 21.69 14.67 8.78
CA ASP A 46 22.88 14.12 9.43
C ASP A 46 22.81 12.58 9.59
N GLY A 47 22.26 11.89 8.58
CA GLY A 47 22.07 10.45 8.54
C GLY A 47 20.95 9.90 9.43
N LYS A 48 19.98 10.73 9.84
CA LYS A 48 18.80 10.31 10.61
C LYS A 48 17.53 10.82 9.95
N LEU A 49 16.44 10.09 10.10
CA LEU A 49 15.12 10.56 9.65
C LEU A 49 14.77 11.86 10.38
N ALA A 50 14.41 12.90 9.61
CA ALA A 50 14.23 14.25 10.14
C ALA A 50 12.89 14.45 10.84
N SER A 51 11.82 13.83 10.34
CA SER A 51 10.49 13.90 10.94
C SER A 51 9.64 12.71 10.56
N PHE A 52 8.77 12.31 11.49
CA PHE A 52 7.73 11.29 11.30
C PHE A 52 6.37 11.90 10.91
N ASN A 53 6.17 13.18 11.22
CA ASN A 53 4.88 13.87 11.07
C ASN A 53 4.91 14.95 9.98
N ASP A 54 6.10 15.37 9.56
CA ASP A 54 6.28 16.47 8.61
C ASP A 54 6.68 15.90 7.25
N GLN A 55 5.77 15.98 6.30
CA GLN A 55 5.99 15.51 4.92
C GLN A 55 6.51 16.65 4.05
N ALA A 56 7.56 16.37 3.28
CA ALA A 56 7.96 17.19 2.15
C ALA A 56 7.22 16.74 0.89
N TYR A 57 7.15 17.63 -0.10
CA TYR A 57 6.46 17.35 -1.37
C TYR A 57 7.30 17.73 -2.57
N LEU A 58 7.26 16.91 -3.61
CA LEU A 58 7.73 17.28 -4.94
C LEU A 58 6.59 17.92 -5.72
N ALA A 59 6.78 19.16 -6.17
CA ALA A 59 5.86 19.82 -7.09
C ALA A 59 6.14 19.40 -8.54
N ASP A 60 5.15 19.55 -9.42
CA ASP A 60 5.25 19.21 -10.86
C ASP A 60 6.39 19.93 -11.60
N ASN A 61 6.86 21.05 -11.07
CA ASN A 61 8.04 21.76 -11.59
C ASN A 61 9.38 21.12 -11.21
N GLY A 62 9.38 19.95 -10.55
CA GLY A 62 10.57 19.24 -10.10
C GLY A 62 11.18 19.78 -8.80
N THR A 63 10.56 20.76 -8.16
CA THR A 63 11.08 21.35 -6.91
C THR A 63 10.54 20.61 -5.69
N VAL A 64 11.44 20.17 -4.82
CA VAL A 64 11.10 19.65 -3.50
C VAL A 64 10.86 20.80 -2.54
N TYR A 65 9.72 20.77 -1.85
CA TYR A 65 9.32 21.73 -0.84
C TYR A 65 9.32 21.06 0.55
N ILE A 66 10.10 21.62 1.47
CA ILE A 66 10.23 21.13 2.85
C ILE A 66 9.37 22.00 3.78
N PRO A 67 8.66 21.41 4.76
CA PRO A 67 8.02 22.16 5.83
C PRO A 67 9.02 23.07 6.54
N ILE A 68 8.75 24.38 6.65
CA ILE A 68 9.69 25.32 7.25
C ILE A 68 10.00 24.98 8.72
N LYS A 69 9.06 24.34 9.42
CA LYS A 69 9.27 23.81 10.79
C LYS A 69 10.42 22.81 10.89
N MET A 70 10.89 22.24 9.79
CA MET A 70 12.05 21.33 9.76
C MET A 70 13.34 22.01 10.25
N PHE A 71 13.45 23.35 10.19
CA PHE A 71 14.58 24.06 10.80
C PHE A 71 14.71 23.80 12.31
N LYS A 72 13.63 23.44 13.00
CA LYS A 72 13.66 23.06 14.43
C LYS A 72 14.48 21.80 14.70
N GLN A 73 14.72 20.96 13.68
CA GLN A 73 15.57 19.77 13.81
C GLN A 73 17.07 20.11 13.81
N ILE A 74 17.45 21.32 13.34
CA ILE A 74 18.85 21.74 13.16
C ILE A 74 19.17 23.09 13.80
N GLY A 75 18.25 23.62 14.61
CA GLY A 75 18.36 24.95 15.18
C GLY A 75 17.03 25.50 15.68
N SER A 76 16.82 26.81 15.52
CA SER A 76 15.60 27.50 15.88
C SER A 76 14.91 28.14 14.68
N LEU A 77 13.58 28.26 14.79
CA LEU A 77 12.71 28.94 13.85
C LEU A 77 11.75 29.83 14.66
N ILE A 78 11.83 31.15 14.44
CA ILE A 78 11.02 32.14 15.15
C ILE A 78 10.25 32.97 14.11
N ALA A 79 8.94 33.10 14.26
CA ALA A 79 8.17 34.00 13.41
C ALA A 79 8.48 35.46 13.81
N VAL A 80 8.91 36.29 12.85
CA VAL A 80 9.26 37.69 13.10
C VAL A 80 8.73 38.54 11.94
N GLY A 81 7.89 39.54 12.26
CA GLY A 81 7.28 40.43 11.27
C GLY A 81 6.56 39.64 10.15
N ASN A 82 6.96 39.90 8.90
CA ASN A 82 6.42 39.24 7.70
C ASN A 82 7.23 38.02 7.24
N GLY A 83 7.93 37.34 8.14
CA GLY A 83 8.79 36.22 7.82
C GLY A 83 9.18 35.40 9.04
N PHE A 84 10.36 34.80 8.95
CA PHE A 84 10.92 33.93 9.97
C PHE A 84 12.40 34.23 10.15
N GLU A 85 12.84 34.30 11.40
CA GLU A 85 14.25 34.20 11.73
C GLU A 85 14.62 32.72 11.87
N VAL A 86 15.62 32.29 11.12
CA VAL A 86 16.22 30.96 11.21
C VAL A 86 17.61 31.09 11.78
N LYS A 87 17.93 30.29 12.79
CA LYS A 87 19.27 30.17 13.34
C LYS A 87 19.65 28.70 13.46
N THR A 88 20.61 28.27 12.67
CA THR A 88 21.22 26.93 12.76
C THR A 88 22.58 27.01 13.46
N LYS A 89 23.28 25.89 13.58
CA LYS A 89 24.67 25.88 14.03
C LYS A 89 25.65 26.54 13.04
N LEU A 90 25.25 26.69 11.77
CA LEU A 90 26.12 27.18 10.69
C LEU A 90 25.77 28.59 10.21
N ASN A 91 24.50 28.98 10.29
CA ASN A 91 24.02 30.23 9.70
C ASN A 91 22.92 30.87 10.54
N LYS A 92 22.75 32.18 10.38
CA LYS A 92 21.61 32.93 10.89
C LYS A 92 21.08 33.83 9.77
N GLU A 93 19.84 33.58 9.33
CA GLU A 93 19.27 34.27 8.18
C GLU A 93 17.76 34.52 8.37
N GLN A 94 17.25 35.55 7.68
CA GLN A 94 15.82 35.87 7.65
C GLN A 94 15.19 35.26 6.39
N VAL A 95 14.06 34.60 6.57
CA VAL A 95 13.24 34.04 5.48
C VAL A 95 11.99 34.90 5.33
N SER A 96 11.81 35.51 4.16
CA SER A 96 10.59 36.26 3.87
C SER A 96 9.42 35.31 3.63
N LYS A 97 8.18 35.69 4.01
CA LYS A 97 6.98 34.96 3.57
C LYS A 97 6.88 34.84 2.05
N LYS A 98 7.49 35.75 1.28
CA LYS A 98 7.55 35.68 -0.19
C LYS A 98 8.38 34.51 -0.72
N ASP A 99 9.32 34.00 0.10
CA ASP A 99 10.15 32.85 -0.22
C ASP A 99 9.49 31.52 0.21
N THR A 100 8.25 31.58 0.72
CA THR A 100 7.53 30.43 1.26
C THR A 100 6.18 30.26 0.59
N ILE A 101 5.65 29.05 0.66
CA ILE A 101 4.30 28.74 0.19
C ILE A 101 3.47 28.14 1.33
N LEU A 102 2.17 28.45 1.36
CA LEU A 102 1.23 27.84 2.30
C LEU A 102 0.50 26.70 1.59
N TYR A 103 0.67 25.47 2.06
CA TYR A 103 0.03 24.30 1.49
C TYR A 103 -0.55 23.43 2.61
N LYS A 104 -1.83 23.06 2.50
CA LYS A 104 -2.55 22.28 3.53
C LYS A 104 -2.37 22.79 4.97
N GLY A 105 -2.34 24.12 5.15
CA GLY A 105 -2.16 24.75 6.47
C GLY A 105 -0.73 24.71 7.02
N ILE A 106 0.25 24.23 6.24
CA ILE A 106 1.66 24.17 6.61
C ILE A 106 2.46 25.11 5.68
N THR A 107 3.42 25.84 6.24
CA THR A 107 4.33 26.68 5.46
C THR A 107 5.53 25.87 4.98
N TYR A 108 5.83 25.97 3.69
CA TYR A 108 6.92 25.27 3.03
C TYR A 108 7.93 26.25 2.42
N ILE A 109 9.15 25.76 2.24
CA ILE A 109 10.25 26.45 1.58
C ILE A 109 10.90 25.46 0.58
N SER A 110 11.44 25.94 -0.53
CA SER A 110 12.13 25.04 -1.47
C SER A 110 13.37 24.40 -0.83
N PHE A 111 13.73 23.20 -1.26
CA PHE A 111 14.90 22.46 -0.79
C PHE A 111 16.18 23.29 -0.94
N GLU A 112 16.39 23.91 -2.10
CA GLU A 112 17.55 24.77 -2.36
C GLU A 112 17.62 25.95 -1.38
N LYS A 113 16.49 26.64 -1.16
CA LYS A 113 16.43 27.76 -0.22
C LYS A 113 16.62 27.28 1.22
N PHE A 114 16.12 26.10 1.58
CA PHE A 114 16.38 25.48 2.88
C PHE A 114 17.88 25.28 3.11
N LEU A 115 18.60 24.74 2.13
CA LEU A 115 20.06 24.57 2.21
C LEU A 115 20.79 25.91 2.33
N LYS A 116 20.43 26.89 1.50
CA LYS A 116 21.02 28.23 1.55
C LYS A 116 20.85 28.89 2.92
N VAL A 117 19.62 28.90 3.43
CA VAL A 117 19.28 29.53 4.72
C VAL A 117 19.90 28.79 5.89
N SER A 118 19.93 27.44 5.86
CA SER A 118 20.55 26.66 6.93
C SER A 118 22.08 26.72 6.93
N GLY A 119 22.69 26.97 5.78
CA GLY A 119 24.13 26.76 5.55
C GLY A 119 24.51 25.28 5.43
N TYR A 120 23.55 24.36 5.46
CA TYR A 120 23.82 22.92 5.34
C TYR A 120 24.03 22.55 3.87
N SER A 121 24.76 21.45 3.66
CA SER A 121 24.82 20.79 2.37
C SER A 121 23.68 19.80 2.23
N GLY A 122 23.33 19.44 1.01
CA GLY A 122 22.32 18.43 0.77
C GLY A 122 22.33 17.89 -0.64
N ARG A 123 21.67 16.75 -0.81
CA ARG A 123 21.47 16.07 -2.08
C ARG A 123 20.05 15.56 -2.16
N ASN A 124 19.41 15.88 -3.27
CA ASN A 124 18.11 15.33 -3.64
C ASN A 124 18.31 14.03 -4.43
N GLU A 125 17.59 12.97 -4.10
CA GLU A 125 17.61 11.67 -4.79
C GLU A 125 16.21 11.34 -5.29
N ASP A 126 15.85 11.91 -6.46
CA ASP A 126 14.51 11.81 -7.00
C ASP A 126 14.07 10.36 -7.22
N ASN A 127 14.94 9.48 -7.70
CA ASN A 127 14.54 8.08 -7.89
C ASN A 127 14.15 7.35 -6.59
N LEU A 128 14.49 7.91 -5.43
CA LEU A 128 14.17 7.36 -4.11
C LEU A 128 13.08 8.16 -3.39
N MET A 129 12.69 9.33 -3.92
CA MET A 129 11.82 10.29 -3.22
C MET A 129 12.38 10.69 -1.84
N VAL A 130 13.70 10.85 -1.78
CA VAL A 130 14.43 11.17 -0.55
C VAL A 130 15.33 12.38 -0.78
N ALA A 131 15.39 13.28 0.22
CA ALA A 131 16.43 14.29 0.28
C ALA A 131 17.31 14.12 1.52
N PHE A 132 18.62 14.14 1.30
CA PHE A 132 19.64 14.05 2.33
C PHE A 132 20.21 15.44 2.61
N ILE A 133 20.40 15.77 3.89
CA ILE A 133 20.91 17.06 4.34
C ILE A 133 21.97 16.78 5.43
N TRP A 134 23.09 17.51 5.42
CA TRP A 134 24.11 17.37 6.44
C TRP A 134 24.84 18.69 6.75
N GLY A 135 25.19 18.88 8.02
CA GLY A 135 25.75 20.14 8.51
C GLY A 135 27.23 20.08 8.90
N ASP A 136 27.82 18.89 8.98
CA ASP A 136 29.23 18.69 9.31
C ASP A 136 29.77 17.40 8.69
N GLU A 137 31.06 17.15 8.89
CA GLU A 137 31.76 15.97 8.38
C GLU A 137 31.19 14.66 8.93
N ASP A 138 30.79 14.66 10.20
CA ASP A 138 30.16 13.50 10.84
C ASP A 138 28.79 13.19 10.23
N GLY A 139 27.97 14.22 10.00
CA GLY A 139 26.69 14.15 9.34
C GLY A 139 26.81 13.70 7.88
N ALA A 140 27.83 14.21 7.16
CA ALA A 140 28.17 13.77 5.82
C ALA A 140 28.54 12.29 5.79
N THR A 141 29.37 11.85 6.76
CA THR A 141 29.82 10.47 6.87
C THR A 141 28.67 9.51 7.13
N ARG A 142 27.76 9.84 8.08
CA ARG A 142 26.55 9.05 8.34
C ARG A 142 25.63 9.00 7.12
N THR A 143 25.42 10.13 6.47
CA THR A 143 24.61 10.22 5.24
C THR A 143 25.17 9.35 4.12
N LYS A 144 26.48 9.45 3.87
CA LYS A 144 27.18 8.63 2.86
C LYS A 144 27.06 7.13 3.16
N LYS A 145 27.11 6.73 4.43
CA LYS A 145 26.89 5.34 4.84
C LYS A 145 25.49 4.85 4.43
N LEU A 146 24.44 5.64 4.69
CA LEU A 146 23.07 5.30 4.26
C LEU A 146 22.98 5.15 2.75
N MET A 147 23.49 6.14 2.01
CA MET A 147 23.46 6.12 0.54
C MET A 147 24.19 4.90 -0.03
N ASN A 148 25.38 4.58 0.49
CA ASN A 148 26.14 3.40 0.07
C ASN A 148 25.39 2.10 0.38
N GLY A 149 24.72 2.03 1.54
CA GLY A 149 23.83 0.92 1.88
C GLY A 149 22.75 0.72 0.82
N VAL A 150 22.02 1.78 0.46
CA VAL A 150 20.99 1.73 -0.59
C VAL A 150 21.57 1.35 -1.95
N LEU A 151 22.75 1.87 -2.32
CA LEU A 151 23.41 1.53 -3.58
C LEU A 151 23.85 0.06 -3.65
N SER A 152 24.10 -0.60 -2.51
CA SER A 152 24.40 -2.04 -2.47
C SER A 152 23.20 -2.92 -2.80
N VAL A 153 21.97 -2.40 -2.61
CA VAL A 153 20.72 -3.14 -2.82
C VAL A 153 20.39 -3.25 -4.32
N PRO A 154 19.79 -4.37 -4.79
CA PRO A 154 19.29 -4.50 -6.15
C PRO A 154 18.34 -3.35 -6.52
N LYS A 155 18.46 -2.83 -7.76
CA LYS A 155 17.72 -1.64 -8.21
C LYS A 155 16.20 -1.73 -7.97
N ALA A 156 15.63 -2.94 -8.10
CA ALA A 156 14.20 -3.21 -7.91
C ALA A 156 13.68 -2.89 -6.50
N TYR A 157 14.53 -2.90 -5.46
CA TYR A 157 14.11 -2.67 -4.07
C TYR A 157 14.55 -1.32 -3.52
N ARG A 158 15.39 -0.55 -4.23
CA ARG A 158 15.95 0.70 -3.71
C ARG A 158 14.89 1.74 -3.36
N SER A 159 13.81 1.81 -4.14
CA SER A 159 12.71 2.76 -3.94
C SER A 159 11.97 2.57 -2.60
N VAL A 160 12.16 1.43 -1.93
CA VAL A 160 11.59 1.15 -0.60
C VAL A 160 12.28 1.99 0.47
N PHE A 161 13.52 2.43 0.25
CA PHE A 161 14.25 3.27 1.19
C PHE A 161 13.51 4.57 1.46
N GLY A 162 13.40 4.97 2.73
CA GLY A 162 12.68 6.17 3.14
C GLY A 162 11.16 6.06 3.09
N SER A 163 10.59 4.99 2.52
CA SER A 163 9.15 4.80 2.43
C SER A 163 8.52 4.56 3.80
N LYS A 164 7.29 5.04 3.97
CA LYS A 164 6.43 4.69 5.12
C LYS A 164 5.82 3.31 4.89
N VAL A 165 5.95 2.44 5.88
CA VAL A 165 5.52 1.04 5.84
C VAL A 165 4.72 0.72 7.09
N TYR A 166 3.91 -0.34 7.04
CA TYR A 166 3.33 -0.95 8.23
C TYR A 166 4.15 -2.16 8.64
N SER A 167 4.74 -2.15 9.83
CA SER A 167 5.56 -3.26 10.34
C SER A 167 4.70 -4.23 11.15
N TYR A 168 4.68 -5.51 10.76
CA TYR A 168 3.90 -6.53 11.47
C TYR A 168 4.50 -6.88 12.83
N ALA A 169 5.83 -6.76 12.98
CA ALA A 169 6.53 -6.98 14.23
C ALA A 169 6.30 -5.83 15.23
N LEU A 170 6.28 -4.58 14.76
CA LEU A 170 6.03 -3.41 15.61
C LEU A 170 4.53 -3.16 15.85
N ASP A 171 3.64 -3.73 15.03
CA ASP A 171 2.18 -3.52 15.07
C ASP A 171 1.79 -2.04 14.88
N GLN A 172 2.59 -1.29 14.11
CA GLN A 172 2.43 0.15 13.90
C GLN A 172 3.19 0.61 12.63
N PRO A 173 2.85 1.81 12.10
CA PRO A 173 3.60 2.41 11.01
C PRO A 173 5.04 2.75 11.39
N GLY A 174 5.93 2.67 10.41
CA GLY A 174 7.33 3.06 10.51
C GLY A 174 7.91 3.47 9.16
N TRP A 175 9.19 3.83 9.15
CA TRP A 175 9.92 4.27 7.97
C TRP A 175 11.18 3.43 7.80
N ILE A 176 11.51 3.12 6.55
CA ILE A 176 12.76 2.44 6.23
C ILE A 176 13.92 3.43 6.34
N VAL A 177 14.69 3.34 7.42
CA VAL A 177 15.77 4.30 7.74
C VAL A 177 17.17 3.79 7.38
N SER A 178 17.30 2.51 7.07
CA SER A 178 18.54 1.88 6.60
C SER A 178 18.20 0.69 5.70
N MET A 179 19.03 0.46 4.69
CA MET A 179 18.98 -0.73 3.85
C MET A 179 20.39 -1.14 3.44
N THR A 180 20.68 -2.44 3.38
CA THR A 180 21.97 -2.97 2.90
C THR A 180 21.80 -4.38 2.36
N GLN A 181 22.52 -4.72 1.29
CA GLN A 181 22.51 -6.08 0.75
C GLN A 181 23.40 -7.02 1.57
N LEU A 182 22.83 -8.17 1.97
CA LEU A 182 23.54 -9.27 2.63
C LEU A 182 23.37 -10.55 1.78
N TYR A 183 24.41 -10.92 1.02
CA TYR A 183 24.38 -12.09 0.13
C TYR A 183 23.13 -12.11 -0.78
N GLN A 184 22.13 -12.96 -0.47
CA GLN A 184 20.91 -13.15 -1.26
C GLN A 184 19.69 -12.40 -0.71
N LEU A 185 19.82 -11.66 0.38
CA LEU A 185 18.72 -10.91 1.00
C LEU A 185 19.10 -9.45 1.24
N THR A 186 18.11 -8.56 1.29
CA THR A 186 18.32 -7.17 1.68
C THR A 186 17.87 -7.00 3.12
N GLU A 187 18.76 -6.55 3.99
CA GLU A 187 18.42 -6.15 5.36
C GLU A 187 17.86 -4.72 5.34
N VAL A 188 16.77 -4.49 6.05
CA VAL A 188 16.16 -3.17 6.24
C VAL A 188 15.95 -2.88 7.72
N THR A 189 16.14 -1.63 8.12
CA THR A 189 15.77 -1.17 9.46
C THR A 189 14.53 -0.29 9.37
N ILE A 190 13.47 -0.69 10.07
CA ILE A 190 12.23 0.08 10.18
C ILE A 190 12.25 0.83 11.51
N GLN A 191 12.08 2.15 11.48
CA GLN A 191 11.94 2.97 12.67
C GLN A 191 10.52 3.55 12.76
N SER A 192 9.87 3.33 13.89
CA SER A 192 8.55 3.92 14.19
C SER A 192 8.67 5.29 14.85
N ALA A 193 7.56 6.05 14.87
CA ALA A 193 7.54 7.42 15.40
C ALA A 193 7.88 7.52 16.90
N ASN A 194 7.71 6.45 17.68
CA ASN A 194 8.13 6.39 19.08
C ASN A 194 9.60 5.99 19.27
N GLY A 195 10.37 5.89 18.18
CA GLY A 195 11.79 5.57 18.20
C GLY A 195 12.12 4.08 18.23
N LYS A 196 11.14 3.18 18.39
CA LYS A 196 11.38 1.73 18.31
C LYS A 196 11.81 1.34 16.90
N THR A 197 12.79 0.45 16.83
CA THR A 197 13.32 -0.09 15.59
C THR A 197 13.14 -1.60 15.51
N VAL A 198 12.95 -2.11 14.30
CA VAL A 198 13.05 -3.54 13.99
C VAL A 198 13.92 -3.74 12.75
N THR A 199 14.64 -4.85 12.70
CA THR A 199 15.36 -5.29 11.51
C THR A 199 14.54 -6.36 10.81
N GLU A 200 14.31 -6.17 9.52
CA GLU A 200 13.53 -7.07 8.66
C GLU A 200 14.32 -7.38 7.38
N TYR A 201 13.85 -8.35 6.63
CA TYR A 201 14.52 -8.84 5.43
C TYR A 201 13.60 -8.83 4.22
N ILE A 202 14.14 -8.41 3.07
CA ILE A 202 13.51 -8.54 1.76
C ILE A 202 14.23 -9.68 1.04
N TYR A 203 13.49 -10.70 0.65
CA TYR A 203 14.02 -11.84 -0.08
C TYR A 203 13.80 -11.63 -1.57
N LYS A 204 14.83 -11.91 -2.39
CA LYS A 204 14.82 -11.63 -3.83
C LYS A 204 13.60 -12.19 -4.58
N ASP A 205 13.15 -13.39 -4.21
CA ASP A 205 12.07 -14.07 -4.95
C ASP A 205 10.73 -14.06 -4.21
N ILE A 206 10.67 -13.51 -3.00
CA ILE A 206 9.48 -13.49 -2.13
C ILE A 206 8.99 -12.05 -1.90
N GLY A 207 9.88 -11.06 -1.89
CA GLY A 207 9.52 -9.66 -1.63
C GLY A 207 9.38 -9.35 -0.14
N PHE A 208 8.29 -8.67 0.23
CA PHE A 208 8.05 -8.11 1.57
C PHE A 208 7.20 -9.06 2.42
N SER A 209 7.82 -9.90 3.25
CA SER A 209 7.06 -10.87 4.06
C SER A 209 6.61 -10.30 5.42
N ASN A 210 7.35 -9.34 5.98
CA ASN A 210 7.20 -8.90 7.38
C ASN A 210 6.69 -7.46 7.54
N PHE A 211 6.44 -6.79 6.41
CA PHE A 211 5.87 -5.45 6.34
C PHE A 211 5.27 -5.23 4.95
N CYS A 212 4.42 -4.22 4.80
CA CYS A 212 3.93 -3.75 3.49
C CYS A 212 4.03 -2.23 3.41
N TYR A 213 3.89 -1.66 2.21
CA TYR A 213 3.75 -0.20 2.10
C TYR A 213 2.55 0.27 2.91
N TYR A 214 2.68 1.44 3.53
CA TYR A 214 1.60 1.96 4.36
C TYR A 214 0.34 2.28 3.54
N PHE A 215 0.51 2.68 2.26
CA PHE A 215 -0.60 2.85 1.33
C PHE A 215 -1.38 1.53 1.14
N ASP A 216 -0.68 0.43 0.90
CA ASP A 216 -1.32 -0.89 0.73
C ASP A 216 -2.05 -1.29 2.01
N TYR A 217 -1.43 -1.12 3.19
CA TYR A 217 -2.05 -1.36 4.48
C TYR A 217 -3.37 -0.59 4.67
N GLU A 218 -3.37 0.72 4.40
CA GLU A 218 -4.55 1.58 4.57
C GLU A 218 -5.65 1.22 3.58
N TYR A 219 -5.32 1.07 2.29
CA TYR A 219 -6.26 0.68 1.26
C TYR A 219 -6.89 -0.69 1.58
N PHE A 220 -6.04 -1.64 1.96
CA PHE A 220 -6.39 -3.00 2.36
C PHE A 220 -7.41 -3.03 3.52
N ILE A 221 -7.06 -2.41 4.65
CA ILE A 221 -7.84 -2.48 5.90
C ILE A 221 -9.12 -1.67 5.82
N HIS A 222 -9.08 -0.51 5.19
CA HIS A 222 -10.16 0.46 5.30
C HIS A 222 -11.13 0.43 4.12
N ILE A 223 -10.70 0.00 2.93
CA ILE A 223 -11.46 0.20 1.70
C ILE A 223 -11.81 -1.13 1.03
N ALA A 224 -10.82 -1.95 0.67
CA ALA A 224 -11.00 -3.02 -0.32
C ALA A 224 -12.07 -4.07 0.05
N PHE A 225 -12.15 -4.47 1.32
CA PHE A 225 -13.00 -5.60 1.75
C PHE A 225 -14.22 -5.20 2.57
N LYS A 226 -14.28 -3.93 3.00
CA LYS A 226 -15.32 -3.48 3.92
C LYS A 226 -16.69 -3.54 3.25
N GLY A 227 -17.59 -4.34 3.85
CA GLY A 227 -18.94 -4.54 3.33
C GLY A 227 -19.05 -5.61 2.24
N GLY A 228 -17.94 -6.17 1.77
CA GLY A 228 -17.94 -7.28 0.82
C GLY A 228 -18.56 -8.54 1.42
N GLU A 229 -19.23 -9.33 0.58
CA GLU A 229 -19.86 -10.59 0.95
C GLU A 229 -19.08 -11.75 0.34
N TYR A 230 -18.81 -12.77 1.14
CA TYR A 230 -17.95 -13.89 0.76
C TYR A 230 -18.48 -15.20 1.33
N TRP A 231 -18.12 -16.33 0.69
CA TRP A 231 -18.50 -17.67 1.13
C TRP A 231 -17.25 -18.43 1.55
N ALA A 232 -17.25 -18.96 2.77
CA ALA A 232 -16.11 -19.65 3.34
C ALA A 232 -15.76 -20.94 2.57
N ASN A 233 -14.54 -21.05 2.06
CA ASN A 233 -14.02 -22.30 1.53
C ASN A 233 -13.27 -23.06 2.63
N LYS A 234 -14.02 -23.87 3.39
CA LYS A 234 -13.44 -24.65 4.50
C LYS A 234 -12.37 -25.67 4.08
N ASN A 235 -12.27 -26.01 2.79
CA ASN A 235 -11.21 -26.89 2.28
C ASN A 235 -9.84 -26.18 2.29
N ASN A 236 -9.83 -24.85 2.19
CA ASN A 236 -8.59 -24.06 2.15
C ASN A 236 -8.38 -23.22 3.43
N LEU A 237 -9.46 -22.94 4.18
CA LEU A 237 -9.35 -22.21 5.45
C LEU A 237 -8.58 -23.02 6.50
N PRO A 238 -7.81 -22.35 7.39
CA PRO A 238 -7.21 -23.00 8.55
C PRO A 238 -8.24 -23.81 9.35
N SER A 239 -7.81 -24.96 9.88
CA SER A 239 -8.69 -25.85 10.67
C SER A 239 -9.32 -25.12 11.87
N SER A 240 -8.54 -24.21 12.49
CA SER A 240 -8.96 -23.32 13.59
C SER A 240 -10.00 -22.26 13.21
N ASN A 241 -10.28 -22.04 11.92
CA ASN A 241 -11.24 -21.05 11.49
C ASN A 241 -12.68 -21.48 11.89
N PRO A 242 -13.49 -20.58 12.49
CA PRO A 242 -14.78 -20.94 13.07
C PRO A 242 -15.96 -20.98 12.07
N LEU A 243 -15.71 -20.74 10.77
CA LEU A 243 -16.75 -20.75 9.74
C LEU A 243 -17.01 -22.17 9.23
N TYR A 244 -18.27 -22.41 8.85
CA TYR A 244 -18.67 -23.64 8.16
C TYR A 244 -18.38 -23.54 6.66
N HIS A 245 -18.29 -24.68 5.97
CA HIS A 245 -18.10 -24.71 4.52
C HIS A 245 -19.31 -24.07 3.81
N LEU A 246 -19.03 -23.18 2.85
CA LEU A 246 -19.99 -22.33 2.15
C LEU A 246 -20.80 -21.37 3.04
N GLU A 247 -20.37 -21.13 4.28
CA GLU A 247 -21.01 -20.12 5.12
C GLU A 247 -20.81 -18.72 4.54
N LYS A 248 -21.91 -18.03 4.25
CA LYS A 248 -21.89 -16.63 3.81
C LYS A 248 -21.57 -15.70 4.98
N ILE A 249 -20.61 -14.81 4.78
CA ILE A 249 -20.25 -13.74 5.70
C ILE A 249 -20.25 -12.39 4.97
N LYS A 250 -20.41 -11.31 5.75
CA LYS A 250 -20.16 -9.93 5.32
C LYS A 250 -19.01 -9.35 6.13
N ILE A 251 -17.93 -8.93 5.47
CA ILE A 251 -16.77 -8.35 6.15
C ILE A 251 -17.14 -6.97 6.69
N LEU A 252 -16.83 -6.74 7.97
CA LEU A 252 -17.07 -5.47 8.66
C LEU A 252 -15.78 -4.64 8.75
N SER A 253 -14.66 -5.31 9.03
CA SER A 253 -13.33 -4.72 9.06
C SER A 253 -12.29 -5.81 8.93
N VAL A 254 -11.15 -5.46 8.35
CA VAL A 254 -9.92 -6.24 8.37
C VAL A 254 -8.89 -5.44 9.16
N ASP A 255 -7.93 -6.11 9.79
CA ASP A 255 -6.79 -5.49 10.49
C ASP A 255 -5.61 -6.45 10.41
N ILE A 256 -4.38 -6.00 10.66
CA ILE A 256 -3.21 -6.88 10.79
C ILE A 256 -2.69 -6.73 12.20
N LYS A 257 -2.57 -7.85 12.93
CA LYS A 257 -2.00 -7.85 14.29
C LYS A 257 -1.08 -9.02 14.51
N LYS A 258 0.14 -8.74 14.97
CA LYS A 258 1.14 -9.77 15.31
C LYS A 258 1.26 -10.83 14.20
N ASN A 259 1.49 -10.38 12.98
CA ASN A 259 1.61 -11.24 11.79
C ASN A 259 0.36 -12.12 11.48
N ASN A 260 -0.84 -11.65 11.82
CA ASN A 260 -2.09 -12.28 11.44
C ASN A 260 -3.05 -11.26 10.87
N VAL A 261 -3.79 -11.64 9.82
CA VAL A 261 -4.95 -10.89 9.36
C VAL A 261 -6.12 -11.19 10.30
N ILE A 262 -6.68 -10.14 10.91
CA ILE A 262 -7.80 -10.22 11.83
C ILE A 262 -9.05 -9.76 11.10
N VAL A 263 -9.94 -10.70 10.79
CA VAL A 263 -11.18 -10.41 10.09
C VAL A 263 -12.31 -10.35 11.09
N LYS A 264 -13.03 -9.22 11.11
CA LYS A 264 -14.34 -9.11 11.77
C LYS A 264 -15.42 -9.16 10.70
N ALA A 265 -16.36 -10.07 10.87
CA ALA A 265 -17.43 -10.30 9.92
C ALA A 265 -18.79 -10.45 10.62
N LYS A 266 -19.85 -10.30 9.84
CA LYS A 266 -21.23 -10.59 10.24
C LYS A 266 -21.69 -11.85 9.52
N ARG A 267 -22.20 -12.82 10.27
CA ARG A 267 -22.84 -14.01 9.71
C ARG A 267 -24.20 -13.66 9.10
N ALA A 268 -24.72 -14.52 8.24
CA ALA A 268 -26.09 -14.40 7.72
C ALA A 268 -27.16 -14.33 8.83
N SER A 269 -26.92 -14.97 9.99
CA SER A 269 -27.79 -14.88 11.17
C SER A 269 -27.79 -13.52 11.86
N GLY A 270 -26.90 -12.61 11.45
CA GLY A 270 -26.71 -11.30 12.05
C GLY A 270 -25.67 -11.25 13.18
N LYS A 271 -25.23 -12.41 13.70
CA LYS A 271 -24.19 -12.49 14.74
C LYS A 271 -22.82 -12.08 14.19
N SER A 272 -22.08 -11.29 14.97
CA SER A 272 -20.69 -10.95 14.67
C SER A 272 -19.74 -12.11 14.99
N ILE A 273 -18.69 -12.23 14.19
CA ILE A 273 -17.60 -13.18 14.39
C ILE A 273 -16.26 -12.52 14.08
N THR A 274 -15.23 -12.94 14.82
CA THR A 274 -13.84 -12.54 14.59
C THR A 274 -13.00 -13.79 14.43
N PHE A 275 -12.13 -13.81 13.44
CA PHE A 275 -11.21 -14.91 13.21
C PHE A 275 -9.88 -14.41 12.66
N LYS A 276 -8.88 -15.29 12.70
CA LYS A 276 -7.53 -15.02 12.23
C LYS A 276 -7.26 -15.77 10.94
N LEU A 277 -6.51 -15.15 10.06
CA LEU A 277 -5.94 -15.74 8.86
C LEU A 277 -4.44 -15.45 8.82
N PRO A 278 -3.64 -16.31 8.18
CA PRO A 278 -2.23 -16.03 7.95
C PRO A 278 -2.08 -14.75 7.12
N VAL A 279 -1.01 -14.01 7.36
CA VAL A 279 -0.59 -12.94 6.46
C VAL A 279 0.05 -13.59 5.23
N THR A 280 -0.32 -13.08 4.06
CA THR A 280 0.26 -13.41 2.76
C THR A 280 1.28 -12.34 2.37
N ASP A 281 2.17 -12.64 1.42
CA ASP A 281 3.18 -11.68 0.94
C ASP A 281 2.53 -10.41 0.35
N ASP A 282 1.38 -10.56 -0.32
CA ASP A 282 0.49 -9.44 -0.64
C ASP A 282 -0.70 -9.45 0.33
N PRO A 283 -0.87 -8.43 1.20
CA PRO A 283 -2.01 -8.37 2.11
C PRO A 283 -3.36 -8.42 1.37
N ASN A 284 -3.44 -7.93 0.12
CA ASN A 284 -4.67 -7.94 -0.67
C ASN A 284 -5.12 -9.35 -1.10
N GLU A 285 -4.27 -10.36 -0.98
CA GLU A 285 -4.58 -11.72 -1.41
C GLU A 285 -5.11 -12.63 -0.30
N PHE A 286 -5.24 -12.16 0.94
CA PHE A 286 -5.60 -13.02 2.08
C PHE A 286 -6.96 -13.74 1.93
N ILE A 287 -7.85 -13.26 1.05
CA ILE A 287 -9.13 -13.89 0.74
C ILE A 287 -9.01 -14.94 -0.37
N ASN A 288 -8.00 -14.81 -1.25
CA ASN A 288 -7.88 -15.60 -2.47
C ASN A 288 -7.76 -17.09 -2.13
N GLY A 289 -8.61 -17.90 -2.74
CA GLY A 289 -8.70 -19.33 -2.49
C GLY A 289 -9.33 -19.71 -1.15
N LEU A 290 -9.23 -18.88 -0.11
CA LEU A 290 -9.84 -19.10 1.21
C LEU A 290 -11.35 -18.82 1.21
N PHE A 291 -11.81 -17.96 0.31
CA PHE A 291 -13.21 -17.61 0.14
C PHE A 291 -13.60 -17.56 -1.33
N TYR A 292 -14.88 -17.81 -1.60
CA TYR A 292 -15.52 -17.50 -2.87
C TYR A 292 -16.06 -16.06 -2.82
N ASP A 293 -15.88 -15.31 -3.91
CA ASP A 293 -16.37 -13.94 -4.11
C ASP A 293 -17.86 -13.86 -4.50
N SER A 294 -18.44 -15.02 -4.83
CA SER A 294 -19.80 -15.19 -5.29
C SER A 294 -20.40 -16.47 -4.72
N ASP A 295 -21.73 -16.57 -4.72
CA ASP A 295 -22.44 -17.75 -4.22
C ASP A 295 -22.19 -18.95 -5.14
N PRO A 296 -21.49 -20.01 -4.70
CA PRO A 296 -21.16 -21.15 -5.55
C PRO A 296 -22.40 -21.89 -6.08
N LYS A 297 -23.58 -21.64 -5.47
CA LYS A 297 -24.84 -22.20 -5.95
C LYS A 297 -25.26 -21.66 -7.32
N LYS A 298 -24.80 -20.46 -7.68
CA LYS A 298 -25.13 -19.84 -8.97
C LYS A 298 -24.52 -20.58 -10.15
N ASP A 299 -23.36 -21.21 -9.95
CA ASP A 299 -22.67 -21.95 -11.00
C ASP A 299 -23.33 -23.32 -11.26
N TYR A 300 -24.11 -23.83 -10.29
CA TYR A 300 -24.77 -25.14 -10.38
C TYR A 300 -26.25 -25.07 -9.97
N PRO A 301 -27.10 -24.34 -10.71
CA PRO A 301 -28.50 -24.11 -10.35
C PRO A 301 -29.36 -25.39 -10.36
N GLY A 302 -28.92 -26.43 -11.08
CA GLY A 302 -29.63 -27.71 -11.19
C GLY A 302 -29.41 -28.68 -10.03
N TRP A 303 -28.50 -28.39 -9.09
CA TRP A 303 -28.25 -29.30 -7.97
C TRP A 303 -29.33 -29.19 -6.88
N SER A 304 -29.80 -30.35 -6.41
CA SER A 304 -30.84 -30.41 -5.39
C SER A 304 -30.39 -29.83 -4.04
N SER A 305 -31.35 -29.38 -3.23
CA SER A 305 -31.11 -28.91 -1.86
C SER A 305 -30.40 -29.95 -0.98
N ASN A 306 -30.68 -31.24 -1.18
CA ASN A 306 -30.01 -32.34 -0.48
C ASN A 306 -28.53 -32.44 -0.83
N ILE A 307 -28.15 -32.22 -2.10
CA ILE A 307 -26.74 -32.16 -2.51
C ILE A 307 -26.04 -30.97 -1.85
N TRP A 308 -26.66 -29.79 -1.90
CA TRP A 308 -26.10 -28.60 -1.25
C TRP A 308 -25.93 -28.75 0.26
N LYS A 309 -26.87 -29.44 0.93
CA LYS A 309 -26.76 -29.75 2.35
C LYS A 309 -25.54 -30.62 2.64
N LEU A 310 -25.29 -31.65 1.83
CA LEU A 310 -24.11 -32.52 1.96
C LEU A 310 -22.81 -31.74 1.73
N ILE A 311 -22.74 -30.94 0.65
CA ILE A 311 -21.56 -30.12 0.34
C ILE A 311 -21.26 -29.15 1.49
N SER A 312 -22.26 -28.43 2.01
CA SER A 312 -22.06 -27.50 3.15
C SER A 312 -21.58 -28.18 4.44
N GLN A 313 -21.80 -29.49 4.55
CA GLN A 313 -21.34 -30.33 5.65
C GLN A 313 -20.01 -31.04 5.35
N GLN A 314 -19.41 -30.77 4.19
CA GLN A 314 -18.25 -31.49 3.64
C GLN A 314 -18.48 -33.01 3.66
N LYS A 315 -19.62 -33.45 3.12
CA LYS A 315 -19.99 -34.86 3.01
C LYS A 315 -20.25 -35.25 1.56
N ILE A 316 -19.88 -36.48 1.23
CA ILE A 316 -20.21 -37.11 -0.05
C ILE A 316 -21.26 -38.21 0.13
N LYS A 317 -21.86 -38.64 -0.98
CA LYS A 317 -22.72 -39.83 -1.05
C LYS A 317 -22.62 -40.49 -2.43
N LEU A 318 -23.09 -41.73 -2.52
CA LEU A 318 -23.23 -42.44 -3.80
C LEU A 318 -24.06 -41.62 -4.79
N GLY A 319 -23.65 -41.65 -6.07
CA GLY A 319 -24.26 -40.92 -7.17
C GLY A 319 -23.84 -39.45 -7.28
N MET A 320 -23.04 -38.91 -6.34
CA MET A 320 -22.51 -37.55 -6.50
C MET A 320 -21.51 -37.47 -7.65
N THR A 321 -21.50 -36.35 -8.38
CA THR A 321 -20.59 -36.12 -9.51
C THR A 321 -19.23 -35.60 -9.07
N PHE A 322 -18.23 -35.60 -9.97
CA PHE A 322 -16.92 -34.98 -9.75
C PHE A 322 -17.01 -33.57 -9.16
N ASN A 323 -17.77 -32.68 -9.79
CA ASN A 323 -17.90 -31.29 -9.33
C ASN A 323 -18.52 -31.20 -7.93
N GLN A 324 -19.47 -32.08 -7.59
CA GLN A 324 -20.08 -32.11 -6.25
C GLN A 324 -19.08 -32.56 -5.20
N VAL A 325 -18.21 -33.53 -5.53
CA VAL A 325 -17.13 -33.99 -4.65
C VAL A 325 -16.05 -32.92 -4.50
N LEU A 326 -15.59 -32.31 -5.60
CA LEU A 326 -14.59 -31.24 -5.56
C LEU A 326 -15.07 -30.04 -4.73
N LEU A 327 -16.34 -29.65 -4.86
CA LEU A 327 -16.86 -28.56 -4.04
C LEU A 327 -16.98 -28.98 -2.57
N SER A 328 -17.38 -30.22 -2.28
CA SER A 328 -17.50 -30.73 -0.91
C SER A 328 -16.17 -30.91 -0.19
N TRP A 329 -15.19 -31.54 -0.83
CA TRP A 329 -13.95 -32.03 -0.19
C TRP A 329 -12.68 -31.36 -0.74
N GLY A 330 -12.78 -30.55 -1.79
CA GLY A 330 -11.63 -29.98 -2.46
C GLY A 330 -10.93 -30.98 -3.39
N SER A 331 -9.74 -30.59 -3.83
CA SER A 331 -8.92 -31.41 -4.73
C SER A 331 -8.39 -32.66 -4.01
N PRO A 332 -8.42 -33.84 -4.65
CA PRO A 332 -7.79 -35.04 -4.11
C PRO A 332 -6.26 -34.92 -4.10
N ASN A 333 -5.60 -35.76 -3.30
CA ASN A 333 -4.16 -35.91 -3.29
C ASN A 333 -3.62 -36.53 -4.60
N SER A 334 -4.39 -37.43 -5.20
CA SER A 334 -4.08 -38.01 -6.51
C SER A 334 -5.33 -38.56 -7.19
N THR A 335 -5.25 -38.71 -8.51
CA THR A 335 -6.32 -39.27 -9.33
C THR A 335 -5.75 -40.29 -10.31
N SER A 336 -6.48 -41.37 -10.57
CA SER A 336 -6.24 -42.28 -11.70
C SER A 336 -7.53 -42.51 -12.48
N ASN A 337 -7.39 -42.78 -13.78
CA ASN A 337 -8.50 -43.06 -14.68
C ASN A 337 -8.20 -44.31 -15.50
N SER A 338 -9.22 -45.12 -15.72
CA SER A 338 -9.23 -46.19 -16.72
C SER A 338 -10.52 -46.09 -17.53
N THR A 339 -10.42 -46.12 -18.86
CA THR A 339 -11.57 -46.04 -19.76
C THR A 339 -11.60 -47.28 -20.66
N SER A 340 -12.78 -47.88 -20.81
CA SER A 340 -13.02 -49.05 -21.66
C SER A 340 -14.34 -48.91 -22.42
N SER A 341 -14.65 -49.87 -23.30
CA SER A 341 -15.96 -49.95 -23.97
C SER A 341 -17.15 -50.10 -23.01
N LEU A 342 -16.90 -50.54 -21.77
CA LEU A 342 -17.91 -50.72 -20.73
C LEU A 342 -18.11 -49.49 -19.84
N GLY A 343 -17.34 -48.41 -20.05
CA GLY A 343 -17.42 -47.17 -19.27
C GLY A 343 -16.07 -46.70 -18.73
N SER A 344 -16.09 -45.59 -17.99
CA SER A 344 -14.93 -45.04 -17.31
C SER A 344 -14.97 -45.31 -15.80
N ILE A 345 -13.81 -45.62 -15.25
CA ILE A 345 -13.57 -45.71 -13.81
C ILE A 345 -12.51 -44.67 -13.45
N ASP A 346 -12.84 -43.82 -12.49
CA ASP A 346 -11.91 -42.85 -11.90
C ASP A 346 -11.74 -43.16 -10.41
N ILE A 347 -10.51 -43.12 -9.91
CA ILE A 347 -10.21 -43.31 -8.49
C ILE A 347 -9.52 -42.05 -7.99
N TRP A 348 -10.11 -41.42 -6.98
CA TRP A 348 -9.57 -40.23 -6.33
C TRP A 348 -9.14 -40.57 -4.90
N VAL A 349 -7.95 -40.14 -4.51
CA VAL A 349 -7.38 -40.43 -3.20
C VAL A 349 -7.41 -39.17 -2.32
N TYR A 350 -8.02 -39.28 -1.14
CA TYR A 350 -8.09 -38.23 -0.11
C TYR A 350 -7.48 -38.76 1.19
N GLY A 351 -6.18 -38.57 1.39
CA GLY A 351 -5.44 -39.18 2.47
C GLY A 351 -5.53 -40.71 2.38
N ASN A 352 -6.25 -41.30 3.33
CA ASN A 352 -6.49 -42.75 3.39
C ASN A 352 -7.81 -43.18 2.76
N THR A 353 -8.62 -42.25 2.27
CA THR A 353 -9.93 -42.54 1.66
C THR A 353 -9.79 -42.63 0.15
N TYR A 354 -10.26 -43.72 -0.44
CA TYR A 354 -10.33 -43.93 -1.89
C TYR A 354 -11.77 -43.77 -2.34
N VAL A 355 -12.04 -42.82 -3.23
CA VAL A 355 -13.37 -42.58 -3.80
C VAL A 355 -13.35 -43.04 -5.26
N SER A 356 -14.20 -44.00 -5.59
CA SER A 356 -14.28 -44.57 -6.92
C SER A 356 -15.54 -44.09 -7.64
N PHE A 357 -15.35 -43.62 -8.87
CA PHE A 357 -16.39 -43.12 -9.75
C PHE A 357 -16.55 -44.04 -10.95
N TYR A 358 -17.80 -44.24 -11.36
CA TYR A 358 -18.16 -44.98 -12.56
C TYR A 358 -18.98 -44.04 -13.43
N ASN A 359 -18.51 -43.79 -14.66
CA ASN A 359 -19.11 -42.81 -15.58
C ASN A 359 -19.36 -41.44 -14.93
N GLY A 360 -18.41 -40.96 -14.12
CA GLY A 360 -18.42 -39.64 -13.51
C GLY A 360 -19.25 -39.47 -12.23
N GLN A 361 -19.77 -40.57 -11.66
CA GLN A 361 -20.54 -40.56 -10.41
C GLN A 361 -19.94 -41.53 -9.38
N ILE A 362 -19.97 -41.16 -8.10
CA ILE A 362 -19.48 -42.03 -7.02
C ILE A 362 -20.26 -43.35 -7.03
N TYR A 363 -19.55 -44.47 -7.16
CA TYR A 363 -20.12 -45.81 -7.01
C TYR A 363 -19.67 -46.51 -5.72
N SER A 364 -18.50 -46.17 -5.17
CA SER A 364 -18.01 -46.69 -3.90
C SER A 364 -16.97 -45.76 -3.26
N TRP A 365 -16.73 -45.91 -1.95
CA TRP A 365 -15.52 -45.43 -1.31
C TRP A 365 -15.08 -46.38 -0.18
N SER A 366 -13.81 -46.32 0.18
CA SER A 366 -13.23 -47.12 1.27
C SER A 366 -12.14 -46.35 2.00
N ASP A 367 -12.09 -46.50 3.32
CA ASP A 367 -11.01 -45.99 4.17
C ASP A 367 -9.99 -47.10 4.44
N TYR A 368 -8.70 -46.76 4.47
CA TYR A 368 -7.59 -47.68 4.74
C TYR A 368 -6.79 -47.34 5.99
#